data_AF-A0A3N5RY67-F1
#
_entry.id   AF-A0A3N5RY67-F1
#
_cell.length_a   1.000
_cell.length_b   1.000
_cell.length_c   1.000
_cell.angle_alpha   90.00
_cell.angle_beta   90.00
_cell.angle_gamma   90.00
#
_symmetry.space_group_name_H-M   'P 1'
#
loop_
_entity.id
_entity.type
_entity.pdbx_description
1 polymer ?
#
loop_
_entity_poly.entity_id
_entity_poly.type
_entity_poly.pdbx_seq_one_letter_code
_entity_poly.pdbx_strand_id
1 'polypeptide(L)'
;MKVPGIKQTTQGRNGRHRWLILAVSITAMLVILTGCQSEPPAPVQTTPEIQYVNVEVEVVVTATSVPPTPTPESTPPPDQSEYHTAWENGVHGSTYGLGKGPNTYCSRCHSPQNWDPESTTDASPNCVTCKFPQDPEVRQATTMAFVAEEDWAGISCETCHIMEDGIATDVAWLNALTGEYEEVATSNELCAKCHADTQGVQASGGRGVTHAISLGGSAHLNWAGALPQAHRPSLCTDCHNPMSGEAMGCSDCHTDVLTSDEHMKGMNALHTNVTCQACHDASGADVGPDPAVEDGSGMWMPVLTEVSRSGALTSTAIVSHSVKWEVACDRCHFAENPWELTVLTATGEVPEEE
;
A
#
# COMPACT_ATOMS: atom_id res chain seq x y z
N MET A 1 -27.51 45.12 76.27
CA MET A 1 -27.14 46.47 75.81
C MET A 1 -27.14 46.49 74.30
N LYS A 2 -27.79 47.50 73.71
CA LYS A 2 -27.97 47.73 72.27
C LYS A 2 -26.96 48.80 71.84
N VAL A 3 -26.10 48.56 70.84
CA VAL A 3 -25.42 49.58 70.01
C VAL A 3 -25.10 48.96 68.62
N PRO A 4 -25.16 49.72 67.49
CA PRO A 4 -25.64 49.23 66.19
C PRO A 4 -24.55 49.04 65.11
N GLY A 5 -24.99 48.63 63.91
CA GLY A 5 -24.16 48.08 62.84
C GLY A 5 -23.50 49.05 61.86
N ILE A 6 -22.90 48.45 60.82
CA ILE A 6 -22.37 49.12 59.63
C ILE A 6 -22.72 48.25 58.41
N LYS A 7 -23.49 48.81 57.49
CA LYS A 7 -23.60 48.32 56.10
C LYS A 7 -22.40 48.87 55.32
N GLN A 8 -21.69 48.02 54.59
CA GLN A 8 -20.90 48.45 53.44
C GLN A 8 -21.44 47.79 52.17
N THR A 9 -21.97 48.64 51.31
CA THR A 9 -22.26 48.41 49.89
C THR A 9 -20.97 48.56 49.08
N THR A 10 -20.59 47.53 48.32
CA THR A 10 -19.64 47.66 47.21
C THR A 10 -20.36 47.30 45.91
N GLN A 11 -20.90 48.33 45.27
CA GLN A 11 -21.36 48.30 43.89
C GLN A 11 -20.22 48.77 42.98
N GLY A 12 -20.00 48.03 41.89
CA GLY A 12 -19.56 48.61 40.62
C GLY A 12 -18.06 48.60 40.31
N ARG A 13 -17.59 47.51 39.68
CA ARG A 13 -16.49 47.62 38.69
C ARG A 13 -16.36 46.50 37.65
N ASN A 14 -17.25 45.50 37.63
CA ASN A 14 -17.07 44.31 36.79
C ASN A 14 -17.90 44.27 35.49
N GLY A 15 -18.79 45.25 35.26
CA GLY A 15 -19.65 45.28 34.08
C GLY A 15 -18.92 45.70 32.80
N ARG A 16 -18.11 46.76 32.85
CA ARG A 16 -17.50 47.37 31.65
C ARG A 16 -16.43 46.50 30.99
N HIS A 17 -15.67 45.71 31.76
CA HIS A 17 -14.61 44.85 31.20
C HIS A 17 -15.17 43.64 30.45
N ARG A 18 -16.31 43.09 30.89
CA ARG A 18 -16.94 41.94 30.24
C ARG A 18 -17.53 42.29 28.87
N TRP A 19 -18.10 43.48 28.72
CA TRP A 19 -18.62 43.95 27.43
C TRP A 19 -17.52 44.30 26.42
N LEU A 20 -16.38 44.81 26.89
CA LEU A 20 -15.23 45.12 26.02
C LEU A 20 -14.56 43.85 25.49
N ILE A 21 -14.42 42.81 26.32
CA ILE A 21 -13.86 41.51 25.90
C ILE A 21 -14.80 40.84 24.88
N LEU A 22 -16.11 40.83 25.15
CA LEU A 22 -17.09 40.24 24.22
C LEU A 22 -17.12 40.95 22.87
N ALA A 23 -17.04 42.29 22.86
CA ALA A 23 -17.00 43.07 21.62
C ALA A 23 -15.74 42.78 20.80
N VAL A 24 -14.57 42.72 21.43
CA VAL A 24 -13.29 42.42 20.75
C VAL A 24 -13.29 40.99 20.19
N SER A 25 -13.85 40.01 20.91
CA SER A 25 -13.96 38.63 20.42
C SER A 25 -14.90 38.50 19.22
N ILE A 26 -16.03 39.23 19.21
CA ILE A 26 -16.97 39.22 18.08
C ILE A 26 -16.35 39.90 16.86
N THR A 27 -15.63 41.01 17.04
CA THR A 27 -14.94 41.70 15.93
C THR A 27 -13.80 40.85 15.36
N ALA A 28 -13.02 40.16 16.19
CA ALA A 28 -11.96 39.25 15.72
C ALA A 28 -12.52 38.06 14.92
N MET A 29 -13.68 37.52 15.34
CA MET A 29 -14.32 36.40 14.64
C MET A 29 -14.94 36.83 13.30
N LEU A 30 -15.45 38.06 13.19
CA LEU A 30 -15.92 38.64 11.93
C LEU A 30 -14.79 38.89 10.91
N VAL A 31 -13.60 39.29 11.37
CA VAL A 31 -12.44 39.50 10.48
C VAL A 31 -11.93 38.18 9.90
N ILE A 32 -11.97 37.08 10.67
CA ILE A 32 -11.55 35.75 10.21
C ILE A 32 -12.56 35.18 9.19
N LEU A 33 -13.86 35.45 9.35
CA LEU A 33 -14.91 34.99 8.41
C LEU A 33 -14.93 35.74 7.08
N THR A 34 -14.42 36.97 7.02
CA THR A 34 -14.29 37.72 5.76
C THR A 34 -13.02 37.40 4.96
N GLY A 35 -12.06 36.67 5.54
CA GLY A 35 -10.79 36.32 4.88
C GLY A 35 -10.85 35.11 3.93
N CYS A 36 -11.97 34.39 3.88
CA CYS A 36 -12.14 33.19 3.04
C CYS A 36 -13.07 33.42 1.85
N GLN A 37 -13.00 34.58 1.19
CA GLN A 37 -13.58 34.72 -0.15
C GLN A 37 -12.57 34.20 -1.16
N SER A 38 -12.83 33.01 -1.69
CA SER A 38 -12.13 32.43 -2.83
C SER A 38 -12.14 33.42 -4.00
N GLU A 39 -10.98 33.58 -4.65
CA GLU A 39 -10.87 34.32 -5.90
C GLU A 39 -11.92 33.82 -6.91
N PRO A 40 -12.58 34.73 -7.66
CA PRO A 40 -13.39 34.31 -8.78
C PRO A 40 -12.51 33.56 -9.79
N PRO A 41 -13.00 32.44 -10.37
CA PRO A 41 -12.23 31.68 -11.33
C PRO A 41 -11.85 32.58 -12.52
N ALA A 42 -10.60 32.43 -12.97
CA ALA A 42 -10.09 33.10 -14.15
C ALA A 42 -11.05 32.89 -15.34
N PRO A 43 -11.21 33.88 -16.24
CA PRO A 43 -12.04 33.73 -17.42
C PRO A 43 -11.55 32.54 -18.23
N VAL A 44 -12.48 31.61 -18.50
CA VAL A 44 -12.28 30.46 -19.38
C VAL A 44 -11.76 30.98 -20.73
N GLN A 45 -10.51 30.65 -21.06
CA GLN A 45 -10.04 30.81 -22.43
C GLN A 45 -10.89 29.90 -23.30
N THR A 46 -11.65 30.50 -24.21
CA THR A 46 -12.35 29.78 -25.26
C THR A 46 -11.32 29.01 -26.08
N THR A 47 -11.43 27.68 -26.05
CA THR A 47 -10.70 26.77 -26.92
C THR A 47 -10.81 27.27 -28.36
N PRO A 48 -9.70 27.42 -29.11
CA PRO A 48 -9.78 27.78 -30.51
C PRO A 48 -10.57 26.70 -31.27
N GLU A 49 -11.60 27.14 -31.99
CA GLU A 49 -12.38 26.31 -32.90
C GLU A 49 -11.43 25.72 -33.95
N ILE A 50 -11.20 24.41 -33.89
CA ILE A 50 -10.43 23.69 -34.90
C ILE A 50 -11.30 23.64 -36.16
N GLN A 51 -11.00 24.52 -37.13
CA GLN A 51 -11.53 24.39 -38.49
C GLN A 51 -10.84 23.20 -39.16
N TYR A 52 -11.60 22.13 -39.37
CA TYR A 52 -11.22 21.04 -40.25
C TYR A 52 -11.25 21.54 -41.70
N VAL A 53 -10.09 21.86 -42.25
CA VAL A 53 -9.92 22.03 -43.69
C VAL A 53 -9.81 20.64 -44.29
N ASN A 54 -10.86 20.18 -44.96
CA ASN A 54 -10.80 19.00 -45.81
C ASN A 54 -9.87 19.30 -46.99
N VAL A 55 -8.61 18.88 -46.87
CA VAL A 55 -7.69 18.86 -48.01
C VAL A 55 -7.95 17.55 -48.75
N GLU A 56 -8.73 17.63 -49.83
CA GLU A 56 -8.80 16.54 -50.81
C GLU A 56 -7.44 16.44 -51.51
N VAL A 57 -6.58 15.54 -51.02
CA VAL A 57 -5.35 15.16 -51.71
C VAL A 57 -5.72 14.12 -52.76
N GLU A 58 -5.79 14.54 -54.02
CA GLU A 58 -5.89 13.62 -55.15
C GLU A 58 -4.55 12.87 -55.29
N VAL A 59 -4.48 11.67 -54.70
CA VAL A 59 -3.31 10.79 -54.82
C VAL A 59 -3.32 10.17 -56.21
N VAL A 60 -2.57 10.77 -57.13
CA VAL A 60 -2.30 10.17 -58.44
C VAL A 60 -1.31 9.02 -58.24
N VAL A 61 -1.82 7.82 -58.00
CA VAL A 61 -1.02 6.59 -57.93
C VAL A 61 -0.54 6.26 -59.33
N THR A 62 0.73 6.56 -59.60
CA THR A 62 1.40 6.12 -60.82
C THR A 62 1.79 4.65 -60.61
N ALA A 63 1.22 3.74 -61.42
CA ALA A 63 1.47 2.30 -61.30
C ALA A 63 2.97 2.00 -61.48
N THR A 64 3.64 1.66 -60.38
CA THR A 64 5.02 1.19 -60.38
C THR A 64 5.01 -0.31 -60.63
N SER A 65 5.58 -0.74 -61.76
CA SER A 65 5.62 -2.14 -62.23
C SER A 65 6.64 -3.02 -61.49
N VAL A 66 6.87 -2.78 -60.21
CA VAL A 66 7.81 -3.58 -59.41
C VAL A 66 7.00 -4.72 -58.75
N PRO A 67 7.36 -5.99 -58.99
CA PRO A 67 6.69 -7.11 -58.31
C PRO A 67 6.83 -6.96 -56.79
N PRO A 68 5.77 -7.27 -56.02
CA PRO A 68 5.82 -7.13 -54.57
C PRO A 68 6.99 -7.96 -54.02
N THR A 69 7.85 -7.30 -53.26
CA THR A 69 8.81 -7.97 -52.38
C THR A 69 8.03 -9.00 -51.56
N PRO A 70 8.50 -10.26 -51.45
CA PRO A 70 7.81 -11.25 -50.65
C PRO A 70 7.61 -10.69 -49.25
N THR A 71 6.35 -10.62 -48.82
CA THR A 71 5.98 -10.28 -47.45
C THR A 71 6.81 -11.18 -46.53
N PRO A 72 7.61 -10.62 -45.60
CA PRO A 72 8.32 -11.44 -44.63
C PRO A 72 7.29 -12.35 -43.94
N GLU A 73 7.59 -13.65 -43.94
CA GLU A 73 6.78 -14.66 -43.27
C GLU A 73 6.54 -14.20 -41.83
N SER A 74 5.27 -14.13 -41.42
CA SER A 74 4.92 -13.65 -40.08
C SER A 74 5.64 -14.49 -39.06
N THR A 75 6.43 -13.87 -38.19
CA THR A 75 7.04 -14.59 -37.08
C THR A 75 5.90 -15.19 -36.24
N PRO A 76 5.92 -16.51 -35.94
CA PRO A 76 4.91 -17.10 -35.09
C PRO A 76 4.87 -16.35 -33.74
N PRO A 77 3.70 -16.23 -33.10
CA PRO A 77 3.57 -15.54 -31.83
C PRO A 77 4.51 -16.17 -30.79
N PRO A 78 5.00 -15.38 -29.83
CA PRO A 78 5.86 -15.88 -28.76
C PRO A 78 5.11 -16.96 -27.96
N ASP A 79 5.82 -18.03 -27.59
CA ASP A 79 5.31 -19.05 -26.68
C ASP A 79 5.26 -18.48 -25.26
N GLN A 80 4.06 -18.42 -24.67
CA GLN A 80 3.81 -17.92 -23.31
C GLN A 80 3.43 -19.04 -22.33
N SER A 81 3.55 -20.31 -22.73
CA SER A 81 3.09 -21.47 -21.94
C SER A 81 3.72 -21.55 -20.53
N GLU A 82 4.98 -21.12 -20.38
CA GLU A 82 5.65 -21.04 -19.08
C GLU A 82 4.99 -20.02 -18.14
N TYR A 83 4.58 -18.87 -18.67
CA TYR A 83 3.94 -17.80 -17.90
C TYR A 83 2.54 -18.18 -17.47
N HIS A 84 1.77 -18.82 -18.37
CA HIS A 84 0.47 -19.40 -18.02
C HIS A 84 0.59 -20.43 -16.90
N THR A 85 1.57 -21.34 -17.00
CA THR A 85 1.79 -22.35 -15.97
C THR A 85 2.17 -21.72 -14.63
N ALA A 86 3.06 -20.72 -14.64
CA ALA A 86 3.45 -20.00 -13.42
C ALA A 86 2.27 -19.25 -12.79
N TRP A 87 1.43 -18.62 -13.62
CA TRP A 87 0.25 -17.88 -13.19
C TRP A 87 -0.82 -18.78 -12.58
N GLU A 88 -1.19 -19.86 -13.28
CA GLU A 88 -2.23 -20.80 -12.84
C GLU A 88 -1.89 -21.46 -11.49
N ASN A 89 -0.60 -21.68 -11.24
CA ASN A 89 -0.12 -22.24 -9.97
C ASN A 89 0.21 -21.17 -8.92
N GLY A 90 0.21 -19.88 -9.32
CA GLY A 90 0.60 -18.76 -8.48
C GLY A 90 -0.56 -18.19 -7.64
N VAL A 91 -0.22 -17.27 -6.74
CA VAL A 91 -1.19 -16.62 -5.83
C VAL A 91 -2.15 -15.67 -6.55
N HIS A 92 -1.78 -15.20 -7.74
CA HIS A 92 -2.63 -14.37 -8.60
C HIS A 92 -3.45 -15.16 -9.62
N GLY A 93 -3.27 -16.48 -9.73
CA GLY A 93 -4.16 -17.32 -10.54
C GLY A 93 -5.61 -17.28 -10.04
N SER A 94 -6.49 -18.09 -10.65
CA SER A 94 -7.90 -18.27 -10.25
C SER A 94 -8.05 -19.00 -8.90
N THR A 95 -7.39 -18.50 -7.86
CA THR A 95 -7.34 -19.06 -6.52
C THR A 95 -8.56 -18.64 -5.72
N TYR A 96 -9.63 -19.43 -5.84
CA TYR A 96 -10.84 -19.28 -5.05
C TYR A 96 -10.61 -19.57 -3.55
N GLY A 97 -11.33 -18.88 -2.67
CA GLY A 97 -11.28 -19.19 -1.24
C GLY A 97 -12.30 -18.43 -0.40
N LEU A 98 -13.06 -19.15 0.42
CA LEU A 98 -14.07 -18.55 1.32
C LEU A 98 -13.49 -17.50 2.28
N GLY A 99 -12.22 -17.66 2.68
CA GLY A 99 -11.50 -16.71 3.53
C GLY A 99 -11.10 -15.41 2.84
N LYS A 100 -11.10 -15.38 1.50
CA LYS A 100 -10.83 -14.18 0.69
C LYS A 100 -12.07 -13.31 0.49
N GLY A 101 -13.20 -13.70 1.08
CA GLY A 101 -14.50 -13.05 0.91
C GLY A 101 -14.99 -13.17 -0.53
N PRO A 102 -15.45 -14.34 -0.99
CA PRO A 102 -15.92 -14.51 -2.37
C PRO A 102 -17.27 -13.82 -2.56
N ASN A 103 -17.21 -12.50 -2.75
CA ASN A 103 -18.35 -11.63 -2.89
C ASN A 103 -17.99 -10.45 -3.78
N THR A 104 -19.01 -9.83 -4.34
CA THR A 104 -18.86 -8.75 -5.31
C THR A 104 -18.14 -7.51 -4.79
N TYR A 105 -18.00 -7.28 -3.48
CA TYR A 105 -17.18 -6.17 -2.93
C TYR A 105 -15.69 -6.55 -2.84
N CYS A 106 -15.38 -7.67 -2.21
CA CYS A 106 -14.00 -8.15 -2.03
C CYS A 106 -13.36 -8.61 -3.35
N SER A 107 -14.18 -8.99 -4.32
CA SER A 107 -13.76 -9.29 -5.69
C SER A 107 -12.93 -8.16 -6.32
N ARG A 108 -13.07 -6.90 -5.88
CA ARG A 108 -12.21 -5.79 -6.32
C ARG A 108 -10.71 -6.14 -6.37
N CYS A 109 -10.22 -6.91 -5.39
CA CYS A 109 -8.80 -7.23 -5.26
C CYS A 109 -8.46 -8.68 -5.63
N HIS A 110 -9.45 -9.57 -5.66
CA HIS A 110 -9.20 -11.02 -5.79
C HIS A 110 -9.85 -11.63 -7.05
N SER A 111 -10.83 -10.94 -7.63
CA SER A 111 -11.48 -11.31 -8.89
C SER A 111 -12.14 -10.07 -9.51
N PRO A 112 -11.36 -9.10 -10.04
CA PRO A 112 -11.86 -7.77 -10.39
C PRO A 112 -13.05 -7.77 -11.35
N GLN A 113 -13.16 -8.77 -12.23
CA GLN A 113 -14.27 -8.92 -13.17
C GLN A 113 -15.59 -9.31 -12.50
N ASN A 114 -15.55 -9.83 -11.26
CA ASN A 114 -16.74 -10.03 -10.43
C ASN A 114 -17.04 -8.82 -9.51
N TRP A 115 -16.25 -7.74 -9.57
CA TRP A 115 -16.43 -6.59 -8.69
C TRP A 115 -17.69 -5.80 -9.05
N ASP A 116 -18.48 -5.49 -8.03
CA ASP A 116 -19.60 -4.55 -8.12
C ASP A 116 -19.27 -3.28 -7.30
N PRO A 117 -19.16 -2.10 -7.94
CA PRO A 117 -18.88 -0.85 -7.24
C PRO A 117 -20.05 -0.36 -6.37
N GLU A 118 -21.27 -0.87 -6.59
CA GLU A 118 -22.45 -0.51 -5.78
C GLU A 118 -22.53 -1.31 -4.48
N SER A 119 -21.74 -2.38 -4.37
CA SER A 119 -21.67 -3.19 -3.16
C SER A 119 -21.13 -2.39 -1.98
N THR A 120 -21.89 -2.36 -0.89
CA THR A 120 -21.56 -1.61 0.34
C THR A 120 -21.65 -2.51 1.58
N THR A 121 -21.18 -2.05 2.74
CA THR A 121 -21.26 -2.79 4.00
C THR A 121 -22.61 -2.62 4.69
N ASP A 122 -23.13 -3.69 5.27
CA ASP A 122 -24.32 -3.64 6.12
C ASP A 122 -24.03 -3.17 7.56
N ALA A 123 -25.09 -3.02 8.36
CA ALA A 123 -24.95 -2.95 9.80
C ALA A 123 -24.64 -4.34 10.40
N SER A 124 -24.07 -4.35 11.59
CA SER A 124 -23.92 -5.58 12.40
C SER A 124 -25.27 -6.31 12.50
N PRO A 125 -25.30 -7.65 12.34
CA PRO A 125 -24.16 -8.59 12.34
C PRO A 125 -23.58 -8.96 10.96
N ASN A 126 -24.09 -8.37 9.87
CA ASN A 126 -23.75 -8.76 8.48
C ASN A 126 -22.80 -7.76 7.79
N CYS A 127 -21.94 -7.07 8.55
CA CYS A 127 -21.17 -5.92 8.07
C CYS A 127 -20.45 -6.15 6.73
N VAL A 128 -19.88 -7.34 6.52
CA VAL A 128 -19.17 -7.75 5.31
C VAL A 128 -19.46 -9.22 5.01
N THR A 129 -19.34 -9.61 3.74
CA THR A 129 -19.43 -11.02 3.37
C THR A 129 -18.12 -11.75 3.69
N CYS A 130 -18.05 -12.34 4.88
CA CYS A 130 -16.87 -13.05 5.38
C CYS A 130 -17.26 -14.33 6.13
N LYS A 131 -16.40 -15.34 6.03
CA LYS A 131 -16.44 -16.52 6.90
C LYS A 131 -15.43 -16.34 8.03
N PHE A 132 -15.92 -16.09 9.25
CA PHE A 132 -15.05 -16.15 10.42
C PHE A 132 -14.74 -17.61 10.76
N PRO A 133 -13.57 -17.93 11.34
CA PRO A 133 -13.18 -19.31 11.64
C PRO A 133 -14.20 -20.06 12.52
N GLN A 134 -14.94 -19.33 13.36
CA GLN A 134 -15.94 -19.88 14.28
C GLN A 134 -17.34 -19.97 13.67
N ASP A 135 -17.57 -19.39 12.48
CA ASP A 135 -18.88 -19.40 11.85
C ASP A 135 -19.06 -20.66 10.98
N PRO A 136 -20.18 -21.38 11.12
CA PRO A 136 -20.45 -22.56 10.29
C PRO A 136 -20.71 -22.16 8.83
N GLU A 137 -21.27 -20.98 8.60
CA GLU A 137 -21.67 -20.45 7.30
C GLU A 137 -21.02 -19.09 7.04
N VAL A 138 -20.90 -18.72 5.77
CA VAL A 138 -20.44 -17.39 5.37
C VAL A 138 -21.54 -16.40 5.73
N ARG A 139 -21.22 -15.35 6.50
CA ARG A 139 -22.14 -14.22 6.66
C ARG A 139 -22.11 -13.41 5.40
N GLN A 140 -23.23 -12.87 4.98
CA GLN A 140 -23.34 -12.10 3.74
C GLN A 140 -24.03 -10.76 3.99
N ALA A 141 -23.40 -9.68 3.55
CA ALA A 141 -24.07 -8.38 3.49
C ALA A 141 -25.12 -8.41 2.36
N THR A 142 -26.28 -7.82 2.60
CA THR A 142 -27.43 -7.80 1.66
C THR A 142 -27.09 -7.15 0.32
N THR A 143 -26.09 -6.28 0.31
CA THR A 143 -25.57 -5.53 -0.83
C THR A 143 -24.35 -6.19 -1.48
N MET A 144 -23.85 -7.30 -0.96
CA MET A 144 -22.65 -7.99 -1.49
C MET A 144 -23.05 -9.39 -1.94
N ALA A 145 -23.28 -9.58 -3.24
CA ALA A 145 -23.64 -10.89 -3.77
C ALA A 145 -22.47 -11.87 -3.60
N PHE A 146 -22.77 -13.09 -3.18
CA PHE A 146 -21.81 -14.17 -3.10
C PHE A 146 -21.43 -14.59 -4.51
N VAL A 147 -20.14 -14.79 -4.75
CA VAL A 147 -19.62 -15.27 -6.03
C VAL A 147 -19.24 -16.73 -5.83
N ALA A 148 -19.95 -17.63 -6.50
CA ALA A 148 -19.65 -19.05 -6.40
C ALA A 148 -18.30 -19.37 -7.08
N GLU A 149 -17.71 -20.51 -6.73
CA GLU A 149 -16.41 -20.91 -7.28
C GLU A 149 -16.46 -21.06 -8.80
N GLU A 150 -17.56 -21.59 -9.31
CA GLU A 150 -17.83 -21.70 -10.75
C GLU A 150 -17.96 -20.35 -11.48
N ASP A 151 -18.28 -19.29 -10.76
CA ASP A 151 -18.46 -17.93 -11.30
C ASP A 151 -17.23 -17.03 -11.02
N TRP A 152 -16.22 -17.57 -10.33
CA TRP A 152 -15.03 -16.84 -9.91
C TRP A 152 -14.06 -16.66 -11.08
N ALA A 153 -13.96 -15.44 -11.58
CA ALA A 153 -13.04 -15.12 -12.68
C ALA A 153 -11.55 -15.19 -12.26
N GLY A 154 -11.26 -14.85 -11.00
CA GLY A 154 -9.89 -14.67 -10.52
C GLY A 154 -9.24 -13.42 -11.10
N ILE A 155 -7.91 -13.36 -11.03
CA ILE A 155 -7.14 -12.34 -11.76
C ILE A 155 -6.67 -13.04 -13.04
N SER A 156 -7.04 -12.51 -14.19
CA SER A 156 -6.68 -13.03 -15.51
C SER A 156 -5.52 -12.22 -16.11
N CYS A 157 -4.85 -12.75 -17.14
CA CYS A 157 -3.76 -12.04 -17.83
C CYS A 157 -4.21 -10.66 -18.33
N GLU A 158 -5.43 -10.57 -18.88
CA GLU A 158 -6.07 -9.32 -19.32
C GLU A 158 -6.25 -8.29 -18.20
N THR A 159 -6.20 -8.69 -16.94
CA THR A 159 -6.27 -7.72 -15.84
C THR A 159 -5.04 -6.80 -15.81
N CYS A 160 -3.89 -7.34 -16.23
CA CYS A 160 -2.57 -6.72 -16.13
C CYS A 160 -1.91 -6.43 -17.49
N HIS A 161 -2.41 -7.06 -18.56
CA HIS A 161 -1.85 -6.97 -19.89
C HIS A 161 -2.93 -6.69 -20.92
N ILE A 162 -2.58 -5.95 -21.96
CA ILE A 162 -3.37 -5.94 -23.19
C ILE A 162 -3.25 -7.33 -23.81
N MET A 163 -4.39 -7.92 -24.18
CA MET A 163 -4.43 -9.21 -24.87
C MET A 163 -4.73 -9.02 -26.35
N GLU A 164 -3.84 -9.49 -27.21
CA GLU A 164 -4.01 -9.50 -28.67
C GLU A 164 -3.99 -10.94 -29.17
N ASP A 165 -5.09 -11.40 -29.78
CA ASP A 165 -5.24 -12.78 -30.28
C ASP A 165 -4.90 -13.87 -29.23
N GLY A 166 -5.16 -13.59 -27.95
CA GLY A 166 -4.89 -14.49 -26.83
C GLY A 166 -3.45 -14.43 -26.30
N ILE A 167 -2.63 -13.49 -26.77
CA ILE A 167 -1.25 -13.25 -26.35
C ILE A 167 -1.18 -11.97 -25.53
N ALA A 168 -0.53 -12.03 -24.37
CA ALA A 168 -0.27 -10.83 -23.57
C ALA A 168 0.82 -9.98 -24.24
N THR A 169 0.55 -8.69 -24.43
CA THR A 169 1.47 -7.74 -25.09
C THR A 169 1.98 -6.71 -24.08
N ASP A 170 1.39 -5.52 -24.04
CA ASP A 170 1.80 -4.41 -23.19
C ASP A 170 1.17 -4.50 -21.79
N VAL A 171 1.81 -3.85 -20.81
CA VAL A 171 1.30 -3.74 -19.45
C VAL A 171 0.23 -2.64 -19.39
N ALA A 172 -0.96 -2.98 -18.91
CA ALA A 172 -2.08 -2.06 -18.74
C ALA A 172 -2.99 -2.55 -17.61
N TRP A 173 -3.81 -1.68 -17.04
CA TRP A 173 -4.83 -2.07 -16.07
C TRP A 173 -6.19 -2.18 -16.74
N LEU A 174 -6.80 -3.36 -16.79
CA LEU A 174 -8.19 -3.50 -17.23
C LEU A 174 -9.12 -3.02 -16.11
N ASN A 175 -9.72 -1.85 -16.31
CA ASN A 175 -10.67 -1.31 -15.35
C ASN A 175 -12.00 -2.07 -15.47
N ALA A 176 -12.30 -2.89 -14.48
CA ALA A 176 -13.53 -3.70 -14.44
C ALA A 176 -14.84 -2.87 -14.49
N LEU A 177 -14.81 -1.57 -14.17
CA LEU A 177 -15.99 -0.70 -14.23
C LEU A 177 -16.28 -0.19 -15.63
N THR A 178 -15.24 0.14 -16.39
CA THR A 178 -15.37 0.68 -17.74
C THR A 178 -15.27 -0.41 -18.80
N GLY A 179 -14.61 -1.53 -18.49
CA GLY A 179 -14.22 -2.55 -19.44
C GLY A 179 -13.09 -2.09 -20.37
N GLU A 180 -12.41 -1.00 -20.04
CA GLU A 180 -11.36 -0.40 -20.85
C GLU A 180 -9.99 -0.54 -20.18
N TYR A 181 -8.94 -0.63 -20.99
CA TYR A 181 -7.57 -0.60 -20.52
C TYR A 181 -7.14 0.82 -20.17
N GLU A 182 -6.60 0.98 -18.96
CA GLU A 182 -5.88 2.17 -18.52
C GLU A 182 -4.38 1.95 -18.70
N GLU A 183 -3.71 2.90 -19.34
CA GLU A 183 -2.24 2.91 -19.38
C GLU A 183 -1.68 3.11 -17.97
N VAL A 184 -0.60 2.39 -17.67
CA VAL A 184 0.16 2.48 -16.41
C VAL A 184 1.63 2.66 -16.75
N ALA A 185 2.32 3.56 -16.06
CA ALA A 185 3.70 3.91 -16.38
C ALA A 185 4.71 2.90 -15.83
N THR A 186 4.35 2.15 -14.78
CA THR A 186 5.24 1.20 -14.10
C THR A 186 4.47 0.01 -13.52
N SER A 187 5.17 -1.09 -13.25
CA SER A 187 4.60 -2.23 -12.53
C SER A 187 4.11 -1.83 -11.12
N ASN A 188 4.76 -0.87 -10.46
CA ASN A 188 4.29 -0.37 -9.15
C ASN A 188 2.91 0.28 -9.25
N GLU A 189 2.69 1.09 -10.29
CA GLU A 189 1.39 1.73 -10.52
C GLU A 189 0.31 0.67 -10.78
N LEU A 190 0.62 -0.34 -11.58
CA LEU A 190 -0.29 -1.47 -11.83
C LEU A 190 -0.60 -2.23 -10.54
N CYS A 191 0.43 -2.67 -9.81
CA CYS A 191 0.27 -3.41 -8.55
C CYS A 191 -0.52 -2.61 -7.52
N ALA A 192 -0.33 -1.28 -7.45
CA ALA A 192 -1.05 -0.39 -6.55
C ALA A 192 -2.55 -0.25 -6.86
N LYS A 193 -3.04 -0.73 -8.01
CA LYS A 193 -4.49 -0.83 -8.28
C LYS A 193 -5.19 -1.77 -7.29
N CYS A 194 -4.47 -2.79 -6.82
CA CYS A 194 -4.96 -3.77 -5.83
C CYS A 194 -4.20 -3.72 -4.51
N HIS A 195 -2.87 -3.60 -4.53
CA HIS A 195 -1.99 -3.57 -3.36
C HIS A 195 -1.79 -2.15 -2.82
N ALA A 196 -2.89 -1.50 -2.46
CA ALA A 196 -2.85 -0.20 -1.81
C ALA A 196 -3.01 -0.32 -0.29
N ASP A 197 -2.52 0.67 0.44
CA ASP A 197 -2.92 0.91 1.83
C ASP A 197 -4.38 1.37 1.87
N THR A 198 -5.31 0.43 1.76
CA THR A 198 -6.75 0.75 1.83
C THR A 198 -7.14 0.94 3.29
N GLN A 199 -7.04 2.19 3.77
CA GLN A 199 -7.63 2.54 5.07
C GLN A 199 -9.15 2.43 4.95
N GLY A 200 -9.74 1.46 5.66
CA GLY A 200 -11.10 0.97 5.48
C GLY A 200 -12.24 1.92 5.86
N VAL A 201 -12.07 3.25 5.77
CA VAL A 201 -12.88 4.17 6.58
C VAL A 201 -13.63 5.25 5.81
N GLN A 202 -13.29 5.61 4.56
CA GLN A 202 -14.01 6.69 3.86
C GLN A 202 -15.12 6.21 2.93
N ALA A 203 -14.88 5.19 2.09
CA ALA A 203 -15.87 4.70 1.12
C ALA A 203 -17.01 3.87 1.75
N SER A 204 -16.78 3.26 2.91
CA SER A 204 -17.73 2.40 3.64
C SER A 204 -18.47 3.11 4.78
N GLY A 205 -18.32 4.43 4.93
CA GLY A 205 -18.84 5.17 6.08
C GLY A 205 -18.23 4.72 7.42
N GLY A 206 -16.97 4.28 7.40
CA GLY A 206 -16.21 3.89 8.59
C GLY A 206 -16.40 2.44 9.07
N ARG A 207 -16.99 1.58 8.23
CA ARG A 207 -17.39 0.20 8.60
C ARG A 207 -16.65 -0.89 7.82
N GLY A 208 -15.77 -0.52 6.92
CA GLY A 208 -15.01 -1.42 6.07
C GLY A 208 -13.85 -2.09 6.81
N VAL A 209 -13.38 -3.21 6.27
CA VAL A 209 -12.11 -3.82 6.66
C VAL A 209 -10.99 -2.99 6.05
N THR A 210 -10.05 -2.52 6.88
CA THR A 210 -8.76 -2.00 6.40
C THR A 210 -7.98 -3.17 5.83
N HIS A 211 -7.77 -3.17 4.52
CA HIS A 211 -6.80 -4.05 3.88
C HIS A 211 -5.59 -3.18 3.56
N ALA A 212 -4.77 -2.94 4.59
CA ALA A 212 -3.53 -2.22 4.41
C ALA A 212 -2.46 -3.24 4.02
N ILE A 213 -2.00 -3.17 2.77
CA ILE A 213 -0.74 -3.79 2.40
C ILE A 213 0.27 -2.66 2.53
N SER A 214 0.88 -2.57 3.72
CA SER A 214 1.92 -1.58 4.00
C SER A 214 3.16 -1.93 3.20
N LEU A 215 3.16 -1.49 1.95
CA LEU A 215 4.31 -1.62 1.04
C LEU A 215 5.41 -0.63 1.43
N GLY A 216 5.19 0.35 2.32
CA GLY A 216 6.29 1.12 2.91
C GLY A 216 7.18 1.91 1.93
N GLY A 217 6.81 2.00 0.64
CA GLY A 217 7.63 2.50 -0.46
C GLY A 217 8.24 1.39 -1.32
N SER A 218 9.21 1.71 -2.21
CA SER A 218 10.10 0.65 -2.69
C SER A 218 11.04 0.28 -1.57
N ALA A 219 11.45 -1.00 -1.54
CA ALA A 219 12.44 -1.51 -0.61
C ALA A 219 13.69 -0.61 -0.52
N HIS A 220 14.00 0.13 -1.58
CA HIS A 220 15.13 1.05 -1.61
C HIS A 220 14.72 2.51 -1.74
N LEU A 221 13.53 2.99 -1.37
CA LEU A 221 13.15 4.37 -1.74
C LEU A 221 13.92 5.49 -1.01
N ASN A 222 14.55 5.27 0.15
CA ASN A 222 14.89 6.40 1.02
C ASN A 222 16.15 6.23 1.92
N TRP A 223 16.99 7.29 1.93
CA TRP A 223 17.98 7.73 2.96
C TRP A 223 19.46 7.31 2.99
N ALA A 224 20.07 6.80 1.91
CA ALA A 224 21.53 6.93 1.77
C ALA A 224 21.90 7.17 0.31
N GLY A 225 22.49 8.33 0.04
CA GLY A 225 22.73 8.83 -1.31
C GLY A 225 23.50 7.85 -2.19
N ALA A 226 23.11 7.80 -3.45
CA ALA A 226 23.99 7.65 -4.61
C ALA A 226 25.28 6.83 -4.40
N LEU A 227 25.18 5.60 -3.89
CA LEU A 227 26.23 4.63 -4.17
C LEU A 227 26.17 4.32 -5.67
N PRO A 228 27.30 4.29 -6.40
CA PRO A 228 27.33 4.02 -7.83
C PRO A 228 27.01 2.55 -8.08
N GLN A 229 25.73 2.20 -8.01
CA GLN A 229 25.18 0.91 -8.42
C GLN A 229 24.62 1.08 -9.83
N ALA A 230 24.90 0.12 -10.73
CA ALA A 230 24.40 0.16 -12.09
C ALA A 230 22.86 0.00 -12.17
N HIS A 231 22.25 -0.64 -11.16
CA HIS A 231 20.81 -0.82 -11.04
C HIS A 231 20.40 -0.82 -9.56
N ARG A 232 19.35 -0.06 -9.22
CA ARG A 232 18.74 -0.02 -7.89
C ARG A 232 17.33 -0.60 -8.00
N PRO A 233 17.02 -1.73 -7.32
CA PRO A 233 15.68 -2.30 -7.36
C PRO A 233 14.66 -1.29 -6.84
N SER A 234 13.73 -0.88 -7.70
CA SER A 234 12.73 0.14 -7.42
C SER A 234 11.33 -0.25 -7.86
N LEU A 235 11.21 -1.28 -8.69
CA LEU A 235 9.96 -1.87 -9.13
C LEU A 235 9.63 -3.10 -8.29
N CYS A 236 8.33 -3.37 -8.08
CA CYS A 236 7.85 -4.58 -7.42
C CYS A 236 8.41 -5.84 -8.10
N THR A 237 8.49 -5.80 -9.43
CA THR A 237 9.02 -6.88 -10.28
C THR A 237 10.53 -7.08 -10.17
N ASP A 238 11.27 -6.16 -9.55
CA ASP A 238 12.70 -6.33 -9.29
C ASP A 238 12.95 -7.28 -8.09
N CYS A 239 11.91 -7.54 -7.29
CA CYS A 239 11.99 -8.42 -6.12
C CYS A 239 10.92 -9.52 -6.11
N HIS A 240 9.85 -9.39 -6.89
CA HIS A 240 8.78 -10.37 -6.96
C HIS A 240 8.55 -10.84 -8.38
N ASN A 241 8.30 -12.14 -8.54
CA ASN A 241 7.72 -12.65 -9.76
C ASN A 241 6.21 -12.38 -9.73
N PRO A 242 5.66 -11.51 -10.60
CA PRO A 242 4.24 -11.16 -10.56
C PRO A 242 3.32 -12.34 -10.94
N MET A 243 3.86 -13.38 -11.58
CA MET A 243 3.08 -14.54 -12.01
C MET A 243 3.00 -15.62 -10.94
N SER A 244 4.12 -16.06 -10.38
CA SER A 244 4.11 -17.04 -9.29
C SER A 244 3.76 -16.39 -7.94
N GLY A 245 4.03 -15.10 -7.76
CA GLY A 245 3.97 -14.38 -6.49
C GLY A 245 5.20 -14.60 -5.60
N GLU A 246 6.17 -15.39 -6.06
CA GLU A 246 7.40 -15.65 -5.30
C GLU A 246 8.23 -14.37 -5.17
N ALA A 247 8.84 -14.20 -4.00
CA ALA A 247 9.75 -13.11 -3.70
C ALA A 247 11.20 -13.60 -3.74
N MET A 248 12.10 -12.75 -4.21
CA MET A 248 13.55 -12.92 -4.09
C MET A 248 13.98 -12.63 -2.66
N GLY A 249 14.96 -13.40 -2.18
CA GLY A 249 15.67 -13.12 -0.94
C GLY A 249 16.70 -12.00 -1.13
N CYS A 250 17.08 -11.35 -0.02
CA CYS A 250 18.11 -10.30 -0.05
C CYS A 250 19.45 -10.84 -0.60
N SER A 251 19.78 -12.09 -0.27
CA SER A 251 21.01 -12.77 -0.70
C SER A 251 21.06 -13.09 -2.20
N ASP A 252 19.92 -13.06 -2.90
CA ASP A 252 19.89 -13.32 -4.35
C ASP A 252 20.58 -12.21 -5.14
N CYS A 253 20.52 -10.98 -4.61
CA CYS A 253 21.25 -9.81 -5.14
C CYS A 253 22.53 -9.52 -4.36
N HIS A 254 22.56 -9.84 -3.05
CA HIS A 254 23.69 -9.57 -2.15
C HIS A 254 24.46 -10.86 -1.81
N THR A 255 25.03 -11.52 -2.83
CA THR A 255 25.56 -12.89 -2.71
C THR A 255 26.66 -13.08 -1.67
N ASP A 256 27.46 -12.04 -1.43
CA ASP A 256 28.63 -12.10 -0.54
C ASP A 256 28.35 -11.49 0.85
N VAL A 257 27.13 -11.02 1.11
CA VAL A 257 26.83 -10.24 2.33
C VAL A 257 26.99 -11.07 3.60
N LEU A 258 26.63 -12.36 3.54
CA LEU A 258 26.71 -13.27 4.68
C LEU A 258 28.14 -13.75 4.96
N THR A 259 29.05 -13.61 4.00
CA THR A 259 30.46 -14.00 4.11
C THR A 259 31.40 -12.81 4.26
N SER A 260 30.88 -11.57 4.16
CA SER A 260 31.67 -10.35 4.27
C SER A 260 32.08 -10.04 5.71
N ASP A 261 33.38 -9.83 5.93
CA ASP A 261 33.92 -9.40 7.23
C ASP A 261 33.60 -7.93 7.54
N GLU A 262 33.16 -7.14 6.55
CA GLU A 262 32.74 -5.75 6.74
C GLU A 262 31.28 -5.66 7.16
N HIS A 263 30.43 -6.55 6.61
CA HIS A 263 29.01 -6.58 6.93
C HIS A 263 28.81 -6.99 8.39
N MET A 264 27.99 -6.22 9.11
CA MET A 264 27.75 -6.39 10.56
C MET A 264 29.06 -6.51 11.37
N LYS A 265 30.14 -5.85 10.93
CA LYS A 265 31.48 -5.95 11.53
C LYS A 265 32.01 -7.38 11.65
N GLY A 266 31.67 -8.23 10.68
CA GLY A 266 32.09 -9.64 10.65
C GLY A 266 31.30 -10.54 11.61
N MET A 267 30.24 -10.03 12.24
CA MET A 267 29.43 -10.79 13.21
C MET A 267 28.31 -11.62 12.55
N ASN A 268 28.42 -11.93 11.25
CA ASN A 268 27.41 -12.70 10.50
C ASN A 268 27.06 -14.02 11.18
N ALA A 269 28.06 -14.74 11.70
CA ALA A 269 27.85 -16.02 12.37
C ALA A 269 27.00 -15.93 13.66
N LEU A 270 26.97 -14.76 14.31
CA LEU A 270 26.15 -14.51 15.51
C LEU A 270 24.70 -14.10 15.16
N HIS A 271 24.45 -13.70 13.92
CA HIS A 271 23.16 -13.18 13.45
C HIS A 271 22.46 -14.13 12.48
N THR A 272 22.80 -15.43 12.52
CA THR A 272 22.18 -16.44 11.65
C THR A 272 20.68 -16.62 11.90
N ASN A 273 20.21 -16.28 13.11
CA ASN A 273 18.79 -16.29 13.48
C ASN A 273 18.14 -14.90 13.33
N VAL A 274 18.69 -14.02 12.49
CA VAL A 274 18.19 -12.66 12.28
C VAL A 274 17.94 -12.43 10.80
N THR A 275 16.71 -12.04 10.45
CA THR A 275 16.37 -11.66 9.07
C THR A 275 17.03 -10.34 8.70
N CYS A 276 17.35 -10.15 7.41
CA CYS A 276 17.93 -8.90 6.94
C CYS A 276 17.06 -7.69 7.32
N GLN A 277 15.74 -7.82 7.19
CA GLN A 277 14.81 -6.74 7.53
C GLN A 277 14.77 -6.41 9.02
N ALA A 278 15.15 -7.30 9.94
CA ALA A 278 15.21 -6.98 11.36
C ALA A 278 16.12 -5.75 11.62
N CYS A 279 17.30 -5.75 11.01
CA CYS A 279 18.26 -4.65 11.10
C CYS A 279 17.92 -3.53 10.12
N HIS A 280 17.54 -3.89 8.88
CA HIS A 280 17.38 -2.95 7.78
C HIS A 280 15.97 -2.35 7.67
N ASP A 281 15.04 -2.64 8.59
CA ASP A 281 13.73 -1.99 8.58
C ASP A 281 13.82 -0.47 8.86
N ALA A 282 13.06 0.27 8.06
CA ALA A 282 12.87 1.71 8.14
C ALA A 282 11.40 2.09 8.35
N SER A 283 10.48 1.12 8.43
CA SER A 283 9.06 1.38 8.68
C SER A 283 8.81 1.87 10.10
N GLY A 284 9.74 1.60 11.01
CA GLY A 284 9.60 1.91 12.43
C GLY A 284 8.93 0.80 13.22
N ALA A 285 8.78 -0.39 12.62
CA ALA A 285 8.35 -1.59 13.34
C ALA A 285 9.33 -1.91 14.48
N ASP A 286 8.84 -2.62 15.48
CA ASP A 286 9.70 -3.21 16.52
C ASP A 286 10.48 -4.39 15.93
N VAL A 287 11.43 -4.94 16.70
CA VAL A 287 12.18 -6.13 16.31
C VAL A 287 12.20 -7.12 17.46
N GLY A 288 11.97 -8.39 17.14
CA GLY A 288 12.06 -9.49 18.09
C GLY A 288 11.96 -10.84 17.38
N PRO A 289 12.04 -11.95 18.13
CA PRO A 289 11.75 -13.27 17.60
C PRO A 289 10.30 -13.33 17.12
N ASP A 290 10.03 -14.16 16.09
CA ASP A 290 8.69 -14.39 15.57
C ASP A 290 7.69 -14.70 16.71
N PRO A 291 6.67 -13.84 16.93
CA PRO A 291 5.72 -14.01 18.02
C PRO A 291 4.84 -15.26 17.88
N ALA A 292 4.81 -15.92 16.71
CA ALA A 292 4.14 -17.20 16.53
C ALA A 292 4.90 -18.37 17.20
N VAL A 293 6.18 -18.17 17.55
CA VAL A 293 7.03 -19.18 18.20
C VAL A 293 7.08 -18.91 19.70
N GLU A 294 6.24 -19.63 20.46
CA GLU A 294 5.98 -19.37 21.89
C GLU A 294 7.21 -19.44 22.80
N ASP A 295 8.22 -20.24 22.45
CA ASP A 295 9.45 -20.40 23.25
C ASP A 295 10.50 -19.29 22.98
N GLY A 296 10.20 -18.35 22.08
CA GLY A 296 11.09 -17.26 21.71
C GLY A 296 12.29 -17.67 20.85
N SER A 297 12.32 -18.91 20.34
CA SER A 297 13.39 -19.40 19.46
C SER A 297 13.21 -19.04 17.99
N GLY A 298 12.12 -18.34 17.64
CA GLY A 298 11.82 -17.91 16.28
C GLY A 298 12.91 -17.01 15.67
N MET A 299 12.89 -16.89 14.33
CA MET A 299 13.73 -15.95 13.61
C MET A 299 13.45 -14.53 14.08
N TRP A 300 14.49 -13.72 14.25
CA TRP A 300 14.35 -12.30 14.55
C TRP A 300 13.93 -11.54 13.31
N MET A 301 12.86 -10.77 13.42
CA MET A 301 12.26 -10.07 12.30
C MET A 301 11.50 -8.82 12.76
N PRO A 302 11.13 -7.91 11.85
CA PRO A 302 10.25 -6.81 12.20
C PRO A 302 8.92 -7.34 12.76
N VAL A 303 8.45 -6.72 13.83
CA VAL A 303 7.20 -7.07 14.52
C VAL A 303 6.32 -5.85 14.56
N LEU A 304 5.07 -6.00 14.12
CA LEU A 304 4.04 -5.00 14.28
C LEU A 304 3.16 -5.38 15.46
N THR A 305 3.04 -4.47 16.43
CA THR A 305 2.12 -4.62 17.56
C THR A 305 0.96 -3.65 17.41
N GLU A 306 -0.25 -4.20 17.32
CA GLU A 306 -1.46 -3.42 17.09
C GLU A 306 -2.55 -3.79 18.11
N VAL A 307 -3.49 -2.88 18.32
CA VAL A 307 -4.70 -3.17 19.09
C VAL A 307 -5.71 -3.82 18.15
N SER A 308 -5.98 -5.11 18.35
CA SER A 308 -7.00 -5.83 17.61
C SER A 308 -8.40 -5.25 17.86
N ARG A 309 -9.37 -5.67 17.04
CA ARG A 309 -10.78 -5.23 17.16
C ARG A 309 -11.43 -5.53 18.51
N SER A 310 -10.92 -6.51 19.26
CA SER A 310 -11.40 -6.83 20.61
C SER A 310 -10.76 -5.97 21.70
N GLY A 311 -9.83 -5.08 21.35
CA GLY A 311 -9.04 -4.28 22.29
C GLY A 311 -7.81 -5.01 22.84
N ALA A 312 -7.59 -6.28 22.47
CA ALA A 312 -6.38 -7.01 22.83
C ALA A 312 -5.20 -6.56 21.96
N LEU A 313 -4.02 -6.42 22.54
CA LEU A 313 -2.79 -6.25 21.76
C LEU A 313 -2.45 -7.56 21.04
N THR A 314 -2.11 -7.45 19.77
CA THR A 314 -1.66 -8.55 18.93
C THR A 314 -0.34 -8.15 18.29
N SER A 315 0.66 -9.03 18.40
CA SER A 315 1.95 -8.85 17.75
C SER A 315 2.08 -9.87 16.62
N THR A 316 2.54 -9.41 15.46
CA THR A 316 2.73 -10.25 14.27
C THR A 316 4.07 -9.93 13.64
N ALA A 317 4.79 -10.98 13.27
CA ALA A 317 5.94 -10.86 12.38
C ALA A 317 5.50 -10.27 11.02
N ILE A 318 6.28 -9.33 10.48
CA ILE A 318 6.04 -8.73 9.17
C ILE A 318 7.30 -8.76 8.29
N VAL A 319 7.08 -8.77 6.97
CA VAL A 319 8.15 -8.50 6.00
C VAL A 319 8.13 -7.01 5.68
N SER A 320 9.23 -6.33 6.00
CA SER A 320 9.35 -4.91 5.69
C SER A 320 9.64 -4.68 4.22
N HIS A 321 8.90 -3.75 3.63
CA HIS A 321 9.16 -3.18 2.30
C HIS A 321 9.75 -1.76 2.39
N SER A 322 10.10 -1.31 3.59
CA SER A 322 10.85 -0.07 3.84
C SER A 322 12.24 -0.44 4.32
N VAL A 323 13.20 -0.60 3.41
CA VAL A 323 14.54 -1.07 3.76
C VAL A 323 15.51 0.13 3.73
N LYS A 324 16.34 0.27 4.77
CA LYS A 324 17.39 1.30 4.86
C LYS A 324 18.78 0.66 4.80
N TRP A 325 19.74 1.44 4.32
CA TRP A 325 21.13 1.01 4.22
C TRP A 325 21.83 1.02 5.58
N GLU A 326 21.69 2.12 6.32
CA GLU A 326 22.35 2.29 7.62
C GLU A 326 21.57 1.59 8.72
N VAL A 327 22.26 0.72 9.45
CA VAL A 327 21.73 -0.05 10.57
C VAL A 327 22.32 0.48 11.87
N ALA A 328 21.52 0.45 12.93
CA ALA A 328 21.94 0.82 14.27
C ALA A 328 21.87 -0.41 15.17
N CYS A 329 22.99 -0.80 15.78
CA CYS A 329 23.06 -2.03 16.59
C CYS A 329 22.19 -1.93 17.85
N ASP A 330 22.06 -0.74 18.43
CA ASP A 330 21.22 -0.44 19.59
C ASP A 330 19.72 -0.62 19.32
N ARG A 331 19.29 -0.82 18.07
CA ARG A 331 17.91 -1.24 17.76
C ARG A 331 17.52 -2.56 18.42
N CYS A 332 18.45 -3.51 18.50
CA CYS A 332 18.26 -4.78 19.21
C CYS A 332 19.06 -4.79 20.52
N HIS A 333 20.22 -4.15 20.55
CA HIS A 333 21.16 -4.20 21.66
C HIS A 333 21.00 -3.01 22.62
N PHE A 334 19.81 -2.81 23.20
CA PHE A 334 19.53 -1.72 24.13
C PHE A 334 19.37 -2.21 25.58
N ALA A 335 19.52 -1.29 26.54
CA ALA A 335 19.31 -1.58 27.96
C ALA A 335 17.85 -1.98 28.24
N GLU A 336 17.63 -2.93 29.14
CA GLU A 336 16.29 -3.46 29.46
C GLU A 336 15.60 -4.18 28.30
N ASN A 337 16.37 -4.58 27.28
CA ASN A 337 15.87 -5.48 26.26
C ASN A 337 15.38 -6.80 26.91
N PRO A 338 14.16 -7.28 26.61
CA PRO A 338 13.54 -8.41 27.29
C PRO A 338 14.23 -9.76 27.00
N TRP A 339 15.14 -9.80 26.03
CA TRP A 339 15.93 -10.98 25.67
C TRP A 339 17.36 -10.93 26.24
N GLU A 340 17.66 -9.98 27.13
CA GLU A 340 18.93 -9.87 27.87
C GLU A 340 20.18 -9.83 26.97
N LEU A 341 20.05 -9.21 25.79
CA LEU A 341 21.18 -9.03 24.87
C LEU A 341 22.21 -8.06 25.43
N THR A 342 23.49 -8.25 25.05
CA THR A 342 24.56 -7.29 25.35
C THR A 342 24.17 -5.90 24.85
N VAL A 343 24.25 -4.89 25.71
CA VAL A 343 23.97 -3.50 25.31
C VAL A 343 25.11 -2.97 24.42
N LEU A 344 24.75 -2.37 23.29
CA LEU A 344 25.65 -1.76 22.34
C LEU A 344 25.18 -0.34 21.99
N THR A 345 26.09 0.51 21.56
CA THR A 345 25.77 1.79 20.91
C THR A 345 25.20 1.57 19.50
N ALA A 346 24.63 2.61 18.89
CA ALA A 346 24.21 2.58 17.48
C ALA A 346 25.30 2.06 16.52
N THR A 347 26.56 2.41 16.79
CA THR A 347 27.70 1.95 15.99
C THR A 347 28.14 0.54 16.31
N GLY A 348 27.62 -0.13 17.35
CA GLY A 348 27.96 -1.50 17.73
C GLY A 348 29.19 -1.60 18.63
N GLU A 349 29.37 -0.67 19.55
CA GLU A 349 30.41 -0.69 20.60
C GLU A 349 29.75 -0.91 21.96
N VAL A 350 30.46 -1.54 22.90
CA VAL A 350 29.97 -1.62 24.29
C VAL A 350 30.07 -0.21 24.90
N PRO A 351 28.99 0.36 25.46
CA PRO A 351 29.05 1.68 26.09
C PRO A 351 30.09 1.69 27.22
N GLU A 352 30.85 2.78 27.34
CA GLU A 352 31.71 2.99 28.51
C GLU A 352 30.85 3.12 29.76
N GLU A 353 31.23 2.46 30.87
CA GLU A 353 30.52 2.57 32.14
C GLU A 353 30.52 4.05 32.61
N GLU A 354 29.34 4.61 32.91
CA GLU A 354 29.21 5.96 33.50
C GLU A 354 29.71 6.04 34.95
#